data_AF-A0A066UQ18-F1
#
_entry.id   AF-A0A066UQ18-F1
#
_cell.length_a   1.000
_cell.length_b   1.000
_cell.length_c   1.000
_cell.angle_alpha   90.00
_cell.angle_beta   90.00
_cell.angle_gamma   90.00
#
_symmetry.space_group_name_H-M   'P 1'
#
loop_
_entity.id
_entity.type
_entity.pdbx_description
1 polymer ?
#
loop_
_entity_poly.entity_id
_entity_poly.type
_entity_poly.pdbx_seq_one_letter_code
_entity_poly.pdbx_strand_id
1 'polypeptide(L)'
;MKTELLNDSFNLNYFDGMLLEHIEDNSNSFGGKEMTVAILPPIEPKKYLKPLRPYRTITANGLNEFISITNFLEENGLICINKASDSIEGFDHVFFIPEEEFIEIYPESDPEYEQKLDAIRAMFRK
;
A
#
# COMPACT_ATOMS: atom_id res chain seq x y z
N MET A 1 14.72 -1.31 -14.37
CA MET A 1 14.27 -0.03 -13.79
C MET A 1 14.02 -0.29 -12.31
N LYS A 2 14.33 0.63 -11.39
CA LYS A 2 14.16 0.39 -9.94
C LYS A 2 12.68 0.59 -9.58
N THR A 3 12.15 -0.21 -8.67
CA THR A 3 10.81 -0.04 -8.10
C THR A 3 10.73 1.30 -7.37
N GLU A 4 9.74 2.11 -7.73
CA GLU A 4 9.54 3.46 -7.17
C GLU A 4 8.34 3.45 -6.23
N LEU A 5 8.52 4.04 -5.04
CA LEU A 5 7.46 4.36 -4.10
C LEU A 5 7.05 5.82 -4.33
N LEU A 6 5.83 6.03 -4.86
CA LEU A 6 5.30 7.38 -5.04
C LEU A 6 4.59 7.83 -3.75
N ASN A 7 5.12 8.88 -3.12
CA ASN A 7 4.63 9.48 -1.87
C ASN A 7 3.71 10.67 -2.15
N ASP A 8 2.39 10.50 -2.09
CA ASP A 8 1.47 11.59 -2.46
C ASP A 8 0.56 12.10 -1.34
N SER A 9 0.57 11.58 -0.10
CA SER A 9 -0.41 12.07 0.90
C SER A 9 -0.09 11.96 2.40
N PHE A 10 0.55 10.88 2.88
CA PHE A 10 0.77 10.64 4.31
C PHE A 10 2.08 9.84 4.51
N ASN A 11 2.65 9.75 5.72
CA ASN A 11 3.89 8.98 5.99
C ASN A 11 3.68 7.96 7.12
N LEU A 12 3.66 6.68 6.76
CA LEU A 12 3.74 5.56 7.70
C LEU A 12 5.20 5.13 7.82
N ASN A 13 6.05 5.97 8.44
CA ASN A 13 7.50 5.77 8.43
C ASN A 13 7.97 4.34 8.77
N TYR A 14 7.30 3.66 9.70
CA TYR A 14 7.61 2.27 10.05
C TYR A 14 7.28 1.30 8.90
N PHE A 15 6.02 1.29 8.45
CA PHE A 15 5.57 0.46 7.33
C PHE A 15 6.29 0.79 6.02
N ASP A 16 6.43 2.07 5.69
CA ASP A 16 7.15 2.53 4.52
C ASP A 16 8.62 2.06 4.58
N GLY A 17 9.24 2.08 5.77
CA GLY A 17 10.57 1.54 5.99
C GLY A 17 10.64 0.03 5.72
N MET A 18 9.74 -0.76 6.33
CA MET A 18 9.68 -2.21 6.12
C MET A 18 9.39 -2.57 4.66
N LEU A 19 8.48 -1.86 4.02
CA LEU A 19 8.10 -2.06 2.63
C LEU A 19 9.26 -1.75 1.70
N LEU A 20 9.99 -0.65 1.94
CA LEU A 20 11.18 -0.29 1.17
C LEU A 20 12.29 -1.33 1.33
N GLU A 21 12.57 -1.78 2.56
CA GLU A 21 13.55 -2.83 2.84
C GLU A 21 13.20 -4.13 2.11
N HIS A 22 11.93 -4.55 2.20
CA HIS A 22 11.45 -5.74 1.49
C HIS A 22 11.58 -5.61 -0.03
N ILE A 23 11.21 -4.46 -0.60
CA ILE A 23 11.35 -4.20 -2.04
C ILE A 23 12.83 -4.25 -2.43
N GLU A 24 13.73 -3.63 -1.67
CA GLU A 24 15.15 -3.61 -2.00
C GLU A 24 15.76 -5.02 -1.97
N ASP A 25 15.43 -5.84 -0.98
CA ASP A 25 15.90 -7.22 -0.84
C ASP A 25 15.34 -8.17 -1.90
N ASN A 26 14.18 -7.86 -2.47
CA ASN A 26 13.49 -8.69 -3.47
C ASN A 26 13.51 -8.10 -4.89
N SER A 27 14.17 -6.95 -5.07
CA SER A 27 14.25 -6.28 -6.36
C SER A 27 15.21 -7.02 -7.30
N ASN A 28 14.70 -7.42 -8.45
CA ASN A 28 15.49 -8.14 -9.45
C ASN A 28 15.86 -7.19 -10.59
N SER A 29 17.13 -7.20 -11.01
CA SER A 29 17.60 -6.39 -12.15
C SER A 29 17.20 -6.97 -13.52
N PHE A 30 16.59 -8.15 -13.55
CA PHE A 30 16.06 -8.77 -14.75
C PHE A 30 14.70 -8.15 -15.09
N GLY A 31 14.62 -7.47 -16.23
CA GLY A 31 13.40 -6.79 -16.67
C GLY A 31 12.20 -7.73 -16.83
N GLY A 32 11.01 -7.14 -16.95
CA GLY A 32 9.76 -7.88 -17.07
C GLY A 32 8.60 -6.95 -17.40
N LYS A 33 7.38 -7.50 -17.45
CA LYS A 33 6.17 -6.68 -17.54
C LYS A 33 6.05 -5.87 -16.24
N GLU A 34 5.87 -4.55 -16.36
CA GLU A 34 5.54 -3.69 -15.25
C GLU A 34 4.14 -4.02 -14.73
N MET A 35 4.03 -4.19 -13.42
CA MET A 35 2.76 -4.39 -12.73
C MET A 35 2.69 -3.41 -11.57
N THR A 36 1.52 -2.84 -11.36
CA THR A 36 1.34 -1.73 -10.42
C THR A 36 0.40 -2.11 -9.28
N VAL A 37 0.79 -1.69 -8.09
CA VAL A 37 0.02 -1.88 -6.86
C VAL A 37 -0.34 -0.51 -6.31
N ALA A 38 -1.60 -0.32 -5.95
CA ALA A 38 -2.07 0.80 -5.16
C ALA A 38 -2.33 0.35 -3.72
N ILE A 39 -1.92 1.12 -2.74
CA ILE A 39 -2.29 0.95 -1.33
C ILE A 39 -3.18 2.11 -0.95
N LEU A 40 -4.40 1.82 -0.51
CA LEU A 40 -5.37 2.76 0.00
C LEU A 40 -5.14 3.02 1.49
N PRO A 41 -5.52 4.22 1.98
CA PRO A 41 -5.50 4.52 3.40
C PRO A 41 -6.46 3.61 4.20
N PRO A 42 -6.33 3.58 5.54
CA PRO A 42 -7.18 2.82 6.43
C PRO A 42 -8.59 3.37 6.56
N ILE A 43 -9.36 3.30 5.48
CA ILE A 43 -10.72 3.82 5.43
C ILE A 43 -11.54 2.90 4.54
N GLU A 44 -12.83 2.80 4.86
CA GLU A 44 -13.81 1.99 4.12
C GLU A 44 -13.66 2.15 2.58
N PRO A 45 -13.21 1.10 1.86
CA PRO A 45 -12.75 1.24 0.47
C PRO A 45 -13.82 1.74 -0.48
N LYS A 46 -15.09 1.36 -0.24
CA LYS A 46 -16.23 1.67 -1.11
C LYS A 46 -16.42 3.17 -1.36
N LYS A 47 -15.94 4.04 -0.47
CA LYS A 47 -16.09 5.49 -0.59
C LYS A 47 -15.00 6.14 -1.47
N TYR A 48 -13.90 5.45 -1.74
CA TYR A 48 -12.70 6.03 -2.39
C TYR A 48 -12.20 5.25 -3.60
N LEU A 49 -13.00 4.31 -4.10
CA LEU A 49 -12.69 3.62 -5.36
C LEU A 49 -12.92 4.51 -6.59
N LYS A 50 -13.53 5.71 -6.45
CA LYS A 50 -13.83 6.63 -7.57
C LYS A 50 -13.82 8.11 -7.14
N PRO A 51 -12.79 8.91 -7.49
CA PRO A 51 -11.52 8.46 -8.09
C PRO A 51 -10.68 7.69 -7.07
N LEU A 52 -9.88 6.73 -7.54
CA LEU A 52 -8.94 6.01 -6.67
C LEU A 52 -7.89 7.01 -6.15
N ARG A 53 -7.74 7.08 -4.83
CA ARG A 53 -6.74 7.93 -4.16
C ARG A 53 -5.78 7.07 -3.34
N PRO A 54 -4.77 6.47 -3.99
CA PRO A 54 -3.79 5.67 -3.28
C PRO A 54 -2.98 6.54 -2.30
N TYR A 55 -2.76 5.98 -1.12
CA TYR A 55 -1.76 6.43 -0.16
C TYR A 55 -0.34 6.14 -0.67
N ARG A 56 -0.14 4.99 -1.35
CA ARG A 56 1.11 4.61 -2.03
C ARG A 56 0.83 3.94 -3.35
N THR A 57 1.76 4.11 -4.27
CA THR A 57 1.85 3.31 -5.50
C THR A 57 3.21 2.63 -5.55
N ILE A 58 3.20 1.36 -5.95
CA ILE A 58 4.40 0.54 -6.15
C ILE A 58 4.36 -0.01 -7.58
N THR A 59 5.49 0.07 -8.28
CA THR A 59 5.65 -0.52 -9.61
C THR A 59 6.66 -1.65 -9.57
N ALA A 60 6.18 -2.89 -9.65
CA ALA A 60 7.00 -4.09 -9.67
C ALA A 60 7.44 -4.45 -11.10
N ASN A 61 8.67 -4.94 -11.26
CA ASN A 61 9.23 -5.38 -12.53
C ASN A 61 9.21 -6.91 -12.63
N GLY A 62 8.18 -7.45 -13.28
CA GLY A 62 8.03 -8.89 -13.48
C GLY A 62 7.29 -9.61 -12.36
N LEU A 63 6.86 -10.84 -12.66
CA LEU A 63 5.88 -11.57 -11.85
C LEU A 63 6.37 -11.91 -10.44
N ASN A 64 7.64 -12.26 -10.29
CA ASN A 64 8.19 -12.68 -9.00
C ASN A 64 8.22 -11.53 -7.99
N GLU A 65 8.65 -10.34 -8.43
CA GLU A 65 8.68 -9.16 -7.58
C GLU A 65 7.25 -8.74 -7.21
N PHE A 66 6.33 -8.75 -8.17
CA PHE A 66 4.93 -8.45 -7.91
C PHE A 66 4.31 -9.41 -6.88
N ILE A 67 4.51 -10.73 -7.03
CA ILE A 67 4.00 -11.72 -6.07
C ILE A 67 4.64 -11.51 -4.69
N SER A 68 5.95 -11.27 -4.63
CA SER A 68 6.67 -11.04 -3.38
C SER A 68 6.12 -9.83 -2.63
N ILE A 69 5.90 -8.71 -3.34
CA ILE A 69 5.29 -7.51 -2.77
C ILE A 69 3.86 -7.82 -2.31
N THR A 70 3.02 -8.45 -3.14
CA THR A 70 1.63 -8.71 -2.76
C THR A 70 1.53 -9.63 -1.54
N ASN A 71 2.39 -10.64 -1.43
CA ASN A 71 2.42 -11.53 -0.28
C ASN A 71 2.85 -10.77 0.98
N PHE A 72 3.89 -9.95 0.89
CA PHE A 72 4.33 -9.11 2.01
C PHE A 72 3.21 -8.20 2.51
N LEU A 73 2.45 -7.56 1.61
CA LEU A 73 1.32 -6.72 2.00
C LEU A 73 0.24 -7.53 2.73
N GLU A 74 -0.11 -8.72 2.23
CA GLU A 74 -1.09 -9.61 2.88
C GLU A 74 -0.62 -10.13 4.25
N GLU A 75 0.67 -10.47 4.38
CA GLU A 75 1.28 -10.92 5.64
C GLU A 75 1.30 -9.83 6.71
N ASN A 76 1.32 -8.56 6.30
CA ASN A 76 1.23 -7.39 7.17
C ASN A 76 -0.21 -6.87 7.33
N GLY A 77 -1.22 -7.70 7.05
CA GLY A 77 -2.63 -7.39 7.35
C GLY A 77 -3.36 -6.56 6.29
N LEU A 78 -2.72 -6.17 5.18
CA LEU A 78 -3.42 -5.44 4.12
C LEU A 78 -4.30 -6.38 3.28
N ILE A 79 -5.44 -5.87 2.84
CA ILE A 79 -6.43 -6.66 2.09
C ILE A 79 -6.47 -6.21 0.64
N CYS A 80 -6.25 -7.13 -0.29
CA CYS A 80 -6.41 -6.89 -1.73
C CYS A 80 -7.90 -6.92 -2.13
N ILE A 81 -8.39 -5.83 -2.71
CA ILE A 81 -9.80 -5.64 -3.08
C ILE A 81 -10.13 -6.37 -4.39
N ASN A 82 -9.15 -6.48 -5.30
CA ASN A 82 -9.35 -6.95 -6.66
C ASN A 82 -8.51 -8.19 -7.01
N LYS A 83 -8.13 -9.00 -6.01
CA LYS A 83 -7.24 -10.19 -6.14
C LYS A 83 -7.64 -11.18 -7.24
N ALA A 84 -8.94 -11.28 -7.52
CA ALA A 84 -9.50 -12.21 -8.51
C ALA A 84 -10.33 -11.48 -9.60
N SER A 85 -10.09 -10.18 -9.80
CA SER A 85 -10.79 -9.36 -10.78
C SER A 85 -9.81 -8.53 -11.60
N ASP A 86 -10.33 -7.86 -12.63
CA ASP A 86 -9.55 -6.98 -13.48
C ASP A 86 -8.91 -5.81 -12.70
N SER A 87 -7.98 -5.12 -13.36
CA SER A 87 -7.33 -3.92 -12.83
C SER A 87 -8.34 -2.81 -12.53
N ILE A 88 -8.08 -2.05 -11.47
CA ILE A 88 -8.90 -0.90 -11.06
C ILE A 88 -8.12 0.36 -11.38
N GLU A 89 -8.67 1.22 -12.24
CA GLU A 89 -8.07 2.50 -12.64
C GLU A 89 -6.59 2.39 -13.09
N GLY A 90 -6.22 1.27 -13.72
CA GLY A 90 -4.86 1.02 -14.21
C GLY A 90 -3.94 0.28 -13.24
N PHE A 91 -4.37 0.05 -11.99
CA PHE A 91 -3.63 -0.73 -11.00
C PHE A 91 -3.95 -2.22 -11.09
N ASP A 92 -2.92 -3.06 -11.23
CA ASP A 92 -3.09 -4.52 -11.28
C ASP A 92 -3.66 -5.04 -9.95
N HIS A 93 -3.15 -4.57 -8.81
CA HIS A 93 -3.76 -4.82 -7.50
C HIS A 93 -3.98 -3.54 -6.69
N VAL A 94 -5.09 -3.50 -5.95
CA VAL A 94 -5.45 -2.44 -5.01
C VAL A 94 -5.63 -3.04 -3.63
N PHE A 95 -4.77 -2.63 -2.71
CA PHE A 95 -4.82 -2.98 -1.30
C PHE A 95 -5.46 -1.87 -0.48
N PHE A 96 -6.02 -2.21 0.67
CA PHE A 96 -6.30 -1.24 1.73
C PHE A 96 -5.79 -1.78 3.06
N ILE A 97 -5.47 -0.86 3.96
CA ILE A 97 -5.10 -1.17 5.33
C ILE A 97 -6.41 -1.23 6.14
N PRO A 98 -6.81 -2.34 6.79
CA PRO A 98 -7.95 -2.30 7.70
C PRO A 98 -7.67 -1.34 8.87
N GLU A 99 -8.69 -0.63 9.39
CA GLU A 99 -8.49 0.28 10.53
C GLU A 99 -7.92 -0.44 11.76
N GLU A 100 -8.26 -1.71 11.94
CA GLU A 100 -7.82 -2.59 13.03
C GLU A 100 -6.30 -2.85 12.96
N GLU A 101 -5.81 -3.10 11.74
CA GLU A 101 -4.40 -3.40 11.45
C GLU A 101 -3.52 -2.15 11.55
N PHE A 102 -4.13 -0.96 11.58
CA PHE A 102 -3.38 0.29 11.70
C PHE A 102 -2.57 0.36 13.00
N ILE A 103 -3.05 -0.29 14.07
CA ILE A 103 -2.37 -0.43 15.36
C ILE A 103 -1.12 -1.31 15.25
N GLU A 104 -1.12 -2.33 14.39
CA GLU A 104 0.00 -3.26 14.26
C GLU A 104 1.07 -2.72 13.30
N ILE A 105 0.62 -2.00 12.26
CA ILE A 105 1.46 -1.38 11.23
C ILE A 105 2.11 -0.07 11.73
N TYR A 106 1.67 0.46 12.87
CA TYR A 106 2.22 1.64 13.51
C TYR A 106 2.57 1.32 14.97
N PRO A 107 3.77 1.66 15.49
CA PRO A 107 4.08 1.33 16.88
C PRO A 107 3.10 2.03 17.85
N GLU A 108 2.32 1.25 18.61
CA GLU A 108 1.41 1.72 19.69
C GLU A 108 2.11 2.62 20.72
N SER A 109 3.43 2.57 20.79
CA SER A 109 4.24 3.41 21.67
C SER A 109 4.27 4.88 21.26
N ASP A 110 3.70 5.24 20.09
CA ASP A 110 3.56 6.62 19.64
C ASP A 110 2.40 7.35 20.38
N PRO A 111 2.69 8.36 21.22
CA PRO A 111 1.65 9.10 21.95
C PRO A 111 0.65 9.84 21.07
N GLU A 112 0.95 10.03 19.79
CA GLU A 112 0.12 10.75 18.82
C GLU A 112 -0.74 9.83 17.94
N TYR A 113 -0.76 8.52 18.21
CA TYR A 113 -1.43 7.50 17.40
C TYR A 113 -2.86 7.88 16.97
N GLU A 114 -3.75 8.17 17.94
CA GLU A 114 -5.15 8.53 17.67
C GLU A 114 -5.29 9.84 16.87
N GLN A 115 -4.44 10.83 17.15
CA GLN A 115 -4.45 12.11 16.40
C GLN A 115 -4.04 11.91 14.95
N LYS A 116 -3.06 11.03 14.70
CA LYS A 116 -2.61 10.67 13.35
C LYS A 116 -3.68 9.89 12.60
N LEU A 117 -4.35 8.93 13.25
CA LEU A 117 -5.45 8.18 12.65
C LEU A 117 -6.62 9.09 12.27
N ASP A 118 -6.99 10.03 13.13
CA ASP A 118 -8.02 11.02 12.83
C ASP A 118 -7.62 12.00 11.72
N ALA A 119 -6.35 12.39 11.65
CA ALA A 119 -5.83 13.20 10.56
C ALA A 119 -5.92 12.46 9.20
N ILE A 120 -5.58 11.18 9.17
CA ILE A 120 -5.74 10.33 7.97
C ILE A 120 -7.20 10.28 7.56
N ARG A 121 -8.09 9.92 8.48
CA ARG A 121 -9.54 9.89 8.23
C ARG A 121 -10.02 11.23 7.64
N ALA A 122 -9.52 12.36 8.14
CA ALA A 122 -9.89 13.69 7.67
C ALA A 122 -9.37 14.04 6.26
N MET A 123 -8.15 13.59 5.88
CA MET A 123 -7.58 13.88 4.56
C MET A 123 -8.41 13.29 3.41
N PHE A 124 -9.02 12.14 3.65
CA PHE A 124 -9.74 11.41 2.61
C PHE A 124 -11.26 11.60 2.66
N ARG A 125 -11.86 12.12 3.74
CA ARG A 125 -13.32 12.42 3.85
C ARG A 125 -13.89 13.43 2.84
N LYS A 126 -13.11 13.97 1.89
CA LYS A 126 -13.50 15.01 0.91
C LYS A 126 -13.77 14.50 -0.50
#